data_AF-A0A368FSD4-F1
#
_entry.id   AF-A0A368FSD4-F1
#
_cell.length_a   1.000
_cell.length_b   1.000
_cell.length_c   1.000
_cell.angle_alpha   90.00
_cell.angle_beta   90.00
_cell.angle_gamma   90.00
#
_symmetry.space_group_name_H-M   'P 1'
#
loop_
_entity.id
_entity.type
_entity.pdbx_description
1 polymer ?
#
loop_
_entity_poly.entity_id
_entity_poly.type
_entity_poly.pdbx_seq_one_letter_code
_entity_poly.pdbx_strand_id
1 'polypeptide(L)'
;MCTGVQPASLSGPESRECAMMLLKSGGQPDVAQEDGETCLHLAARNGNKEIMRLLLNENANLQLMSKAGETPLHVAAKSCNYEAAQMIVTHMAQSLSPEEIRKYVNQRTNVGG
;
A
#
# COMPACT_ATOMS: atom_id res chain seq x y z
N MET A 1 -14.86 -0.04 -16.67
CA MET A 1 -15.23 1.28 -16.11
C MET A 1 -14.08 1.74 -15.21
N CYS A 2 -13.12 2.45 -15.79
CA CYS A 2 -12.01 3.04 -15.06
C CYS A 2 -12.57 4.22 -14.27
N THR A 3 -12.83 4.02 -12.98
CA THR A 3 -13.24 5.11 -12.09
C THR A 3 -12.13 6.15 -12.09
N GLY A 4 -12.49 7.39 -12.45
CA GLY A 4 -11.55 8.48 -12.67
C GLY A 4 -10.58 8.61 -11.51
N VAL A 5 -9.30 8.63 -11.85
CA VAL A 5 -8.22 9.08 -10.97
C VAL A 5 -8.58 10.50 -10.57
N GLN A 6 -9.21 10.66 -9.40
CA GLN A 6 -9.43 11.98 -8.83
C GLN A 6 -8.06 12.53 -8.44
N PRO A 7 -7.77 13.80 -8.76
CA PRO A 7 -6.48 14.40 -8.45
C PRO A 7 -6.26 14.30 -6.94
N ALA A 8 -5.11 13.71 -6.58
CA ALA A 8 -4.63 13.46 -5.23
C ALA A 8 -4.80 14.71 -4.34
N SER A 9 -5.96 14.84 -3.71
CA SER A 9 -6.17 15.80 -2.64
C SER A 9 -5.74 15.12 -1.36
N LEU A 10 -4.77 15.73 -0.69
CA LEU A 10 -4.30 15.37 0.66
C LEU A 10 -5.42 15.36 1.72
N SER A 11 -6.64 15.76 1.35
CA SER A 11 -7.85 15.86 2.18
C SER A 11 -8.84 14.69 2.04
N GLY A 12 -8.46 13.58 1.41
CA GLY A 12 -9.30 12.38 1.38
C GLY A 12 -9.47 11.77 2.78
N PRO A 13 -10.64 11.15 3.09
CA PRO A 13 -10.88 10.52 4.40
C PRO A 13 -9.84 9.43 4.74
N GLU A 14 -9.30 8.74 3.73
CA GLU A 14 -8.28 7.70 3.88
C GLU A 14 -6.93 8.25 4.32
N SER A 15 -6.56 9.46 3.86
CA SER A 15 -5.35 10.16 4.31
C SER A 15 -5.36 10.43 5.80
N ARG A 16 -6.54 10.84 6.28
CA ARG A 16 -6.80 11.07 7.70
C ARG A 16 -6.75 9.75 8.47
N GLU A 17 -7.28 8.66 7.90
CA GLU A 17 -7.27 7.33 8.51
C GLU A 17 -5.82 6.83 8.70
N CYS A 18 -4.97 6.95 7.68
CA CYS A 18 -3.54 6.61 7.77
C CYS A 18 -2.82 7.40 8.87
N ALA A 19 -3.01 8.73 8.90
CA ALA A 19 -2.43 9.58 9.92
C ALA A 19 -2.94 9.23 11.33
N MET A 20 -4.23 8.92 11.47
CA MET A 20 -4.80 8.48 12.75
C MET A 20 -4.25 7.13 13.20
N MET A 21 -4.07 6.16 12.29
CA MET A 21 -3.47 4.86 12.60
C MET A 21 -2.02 5.00 13.08
N LEU A 22 -1.22 5.83 12.40
CA LEU A 22 0.15 6.17 12.81
C LEU A 22 0.15 6.81 14.20
N LEU A 23 -0.68 7.83 14.43
CA LEU A 23 -0.75 8.52 15.74
C LEU A 23 -1.18 7.57 16.86
N LYS A 24 -2.16 6.68 16.62
CA LYS A 24 -2.63 5.70 17.62
C LYS A 24 -1.59 4.64 17.94
N SER A 25 -0.74 4.28 17.00
CA SER A 25 0.27 3.23 17.15
C SER A 25 1.65 3.73 17.56
N GLY A 26 1.80 5.03 17.79
CA GLY A 26 3.09 5.64 18.11
C GLY A 26 4.02 5.78 16.89
N GLY A 27 3.46 5.85 15.69
CA GLY A 27 4.19 6.06 14.44
C GLY A 27 4.45 4.78 13.63
N GLN A 28 3.79 3.66 13.93
CA GLN A 28 4.04 2.40 13.23
C GLN A 28 3.23 2.31 11.93
N PRO A 29 3.87 2.28 10.75
CA PRO A 29 3.16 2.21 9.46
C PRO A 29 2.52 0.84 9.17
N ASP A 30 2.88 -0.18 9.94
CA ASP A 30 2.50 -1.58 9.76
C ASP A 30 1.17 -1.95 10.42
N VAL A 31 0.46 -0.95 10.95
CA VAL A 31 -0.83 -1.14 11.60
C VAL A 31 -1.87 -1.49 10.55
N ALA A 32 -2.46 -2.67 10.71
CA ALA A 32 -3.57 -3.13 9.92
C ALA A 32 -4.90 -2.71 10.56
N GLN A 33 -5.87 -2.36 9.71
CA GLN A 33 -7.25 -2.12 10.08
C GLN A 33 -7.99 -3.43 10.37
N GLU A 34 -9.27 -3.32 10.73
CA GLU A 34 -10.14 -4.49 10.92
C GLU A 34 -10.18 -5.38 9.68
N ASP A 35 -10.00 -4.85 8.47
CA ASP A 35 -9.96 -5.63 7.22
C ASP A 35 -8.58 -6.22 6.90
N GLY A 36 -7.60 -6.06 7.80
CA GLY A 36 -6.21 -6.44 7.58
C GLY A 36 -5.45 -5.48 6.65
N GLU A 37 -6.12 -4.48 6.09
CA GLU A 37 -5.50 -3.47 5.23
C GLU A 37 -4.67 -2.50 6.08
N THR A 38 -3.41 -2.29 5.70
CA THR A 38 -2.55 -1.27 6.33
C THR A 38 -2.74 0.09 5.68
N CYS A 39 -2.19 1.14 6.30
CA CYS A 39 -2.13 2.49 5.72
C CYS A 39 -1.62 2.48 4.26
N LEU A 40 -0.69 1.58 3.93
CA LEU A 40 -0.12 1.51 2.60
C LEU A 40 -1.07 0.88 1.57
N HIS A 41 -1.92 -0.07 1.98
CA HIS A 41 -2.97 -0.61 1.11
C HIS A 41 -3.95 0.48 0.70
N LEU A 42 -4.40 1.29 1.66
CA LEU A 42 -5.30 2.42 1.40
C LEU A 42 -4.64 3.45 0.48
N ALA A 43 -3.40 3.84 0.78
CA ALA A 43 -2.67 4.81 -0.03
C ALA A 43 -2.44 4.30 -1.47
N ALA A 44 -2.18 2.99 -1.63
CA ALA A 44 -2.04 2.34 -2.93
C ALA A 44 -3.37 2.28 -3.71
N ARG A 45 -4.50 2.06 -3.03
CA ARG A 45 -5.85 2.05 -3.62
C ARG A 45 -6.25 3.39 -4.20
N ASN A 46 -5.82 4.49 -3.59
CA ASN A 46 -6.18 5.84 -4.01
C ASN A 46 -5.09 6.55 -4.83
N GLY A 47 -3.88 5.98 -4.91
CA GLY A 47 -2.75 6.62 -5.59
C GLY A 47 -2.17 7.81 -4.81
N ASN A 48 -2.32 7.83 -3.48
CA ASN A 48 -1.87 8.94 -2.63
C ASN A 48 -0.35 8.91 -2.42
N LYS A 49 0.39 9.44 -3.39
CA LYS A 49 1.86 9.44 -3.42
C LYS A 49 2.52 9.97 -2.15
N GLU A 50 1.97 11.03 -1.56
CA GLU A 50 2.58 11.68 -0.39
C GLU A 50 2.55 10.77 0.84
N ILE A 51 1.44 10.08 1.07
CA ILE A 51 1.31 9.13 2.18
C ILE A 51 2.16 7.90 1.90
N MET A 52 2.17 7.40 0.66
CA MET A 52 3.05 6.31 0.29
C MET A 52 4.51 6.67 0.57
N ARG A 53 4.94 7.89 0.21
CA ARG A 53 6.29 8.37 0.49
C ARG A 53 6.59 8.42 1.98
N LEU A 54 5.68 8.93 2.81
CA LEU A 54 5.84 8.96 4.26
C LEU A 54 5.94 7.54 4.84
N LEU A 55 5.05 6.63 4.45
CA LEU A 55 5.06 5.24 4.92
C LEU A 55 6.34 4.52 4.50
N LEU A 56 6.76 4.69 3.25
CA LEU A 56 8.01 4.10 2.75
C LEU A 56 9.24 4.64 3.50
N ASN A 57 9.23 5.94 3.85
CA ASN A 57 10.28 6.56 4.66
C ASN A 57 10.30 6.06 6.11
N GLU A 58 9.15 5.66 6.65
CA GLU A 58 9.00 4.99 7.95
C GLU A 58 9.27 3.47 7.87
N ASN A 59 9.88 2.99 6.78
CA ASN A 59 10.20 1.57 6.59
C ASN A 59 8.96 0.65 6.63
N ALA A 60 7.81 1.13 6.13
CA ALA A 60 6.58 0.34 6.06
C ALA A 60 6.79 -1.01 5.38
N ASN A 61 6.24 -2.06 5.98
CA ASN A 61 6.35 -3.42 5.51
C ASN A 61 5.41 -3.66 4.31
N LEU A 62 6.04 -3.75 3.14
CA LEU A 62 5.39 -3.97 1.84
C LEU A 62 4.87 -5.41 1.65
N GLN A 63 5.22 -6.30 2.56
CA GLN A 63 4.86 -7.73 2.51
C GLN A 63 3.60 -8.04 3.32
N LEU A 64 3.09 -7.07 4.07
CA LEU A 64 1.86 -7.26 4.83
C LEU A 64 0.71 -7.51 3.86
N MET A 65 -0.10 -8.51 4.21
CA MET A 65 -1.27 -8.90 3.44
C MET A 65 -2.54 -8.46 4.16
N SER A 66 -3.53 -8.01 3.41
CA SER A 66 -4.89 -7.82 3.90
C SER A 66 -5.53 -9.16 4.28
N LYS A 67 -6.71 -9.12 4.93
CA LYS A 67 -7.47 -10.35 5.20
C LYS A 67 -7.85 -11.11 3.93
N ALA A 68 -7.90 -10.43 2.78
CA ALA A 68 -8.13 -11.04 1.47
C ALA A 68 -6.85 -11.69 0.88
N GLY A 69 -5.73 -11.63 1.60
CA GLY A 69 -4.43 -12.10 1.12
C GLY A 69 -3.82 -11.18 0.05
N GLU A 70 -4.28 -9.94 -0.08
CA GLU A 70 -3.78 -8.97 -1.05
C GLU A 70 -2.65 -8.14 -0.42
N THR A 71 -1.56 -7.91 -1.15
CA THR A 71 -0.48 -6.99 -0.73
C THR A 71 -0.78 -5.56 -1.21
N PRO A 72 -0.06 -4.52 -0.73
CA PRO A 72 -0.27 -3.15 -1.21
C PRO A 72 -0.08 -3.04 -2.72
N LEU A 73 0.83 -3.83 -3.30
CA LEU A 73 1.03 -3.90 -4.74
C LEU A 73 -0.15 -4.53 -5.48
N HIS A 74 -0.74 -5.59 -4.94
CA HIS A 74 -1.96 -6.18 -5.49
C HIS A 74 -3.11 -5.18 -5.51
N VAL A 75 -3.28 -4.41 -4.43
CA VAL A 75 -4.30 -3.35 -4.34
C VAL A 75 -4.02 -2.25 -5.37
N ALA A 76 -2.78 -1.77 -5.50
CA ALA A 76 -2.41 -0.78 -6.52
C ALA A 76 -2.75 -1.28 -7.94
N ALA A 77 -2.42 -2.54 -8.24
CA ALA A 77 -2.69 -3.17 -9.54
C ALA A 77 -4.20 -3.31 -9.79
N LYS A 78 -4.96 -3.76 -8.79
CA LYS A 78 -6.43 -3.92 -8.85
C LYS A 78 -7.16 -2.60 -9.02
N SER A 79 -6.65 -1.53 -8.40
CA SER A 79 -7.16 -0.17 -8.56
C SER A 79 -6.66 0.52 -9.84
N CYS A 80 -5.88 -0.15 -10.68
CA CYS A 80 -5.27 0.41 -11.89
C CYS A 80 -4.39 1.65 -11.62
N ASN A 81 -3.82 1.77 -10.42
CA ASN A 81 -2.95 2.88 -10.04
C ASN A 81 -1.49 2.57 -10.37
N TYR A 82 -1.13 2.81 -11.63
CA TYR A 82 0.23 2.62 -12.12
C TYR A 82 1.28 3.35 -11.26
N GLU A 83 0.99 4.60 -10.87
CA GLU A 83 1.95 5.42 -10.12
C GLU A 83 2.23 4.85 -8.72
N ALA A 84 1.19 4.37 -8.02
CA ALA A 84 1.35 3.70 -6.74
C ALA A 84 2.17 2.41 -6.87
N ALA A 85 1.84 1.58 -7.87
CA ALA A 85 2.57 0.35 -8.14
C ALA A 85 4.05 0.65 -8.45
N GLN A 86 4.32 1.67 -9.27
CA GLN A 86 5.67 2.09 -9.62
C GLN A 86 6.45 2.57 -8.38
N MET A 87 5.84 3.37 -7.50
CA MET A 87 6.48 3.83 -6.27
C MET A 87 6.86 2.67 -5.34
N ILE A 88 5.93 1.72 -5.13
CA ILE A 88 6.19 0.53 -4.32
C ILE A 88 7.34 -0.26 -4.91
N VAL A 89 7.27 -0.62 -6.20
CA VAL A 89 8.31 -1.42 -6.87
C VAL A 89 9.67 -0.70 -6.86
N THR A 90 9.70 0.61 -7.07
CA THR A 90 10.93 1.41 -7.03
C THR A 90 11.56 1.38 -5.64
N HIS A 91 10.75 1.55 -4.59
CA HIS A 91 11.26 1.50 -3.22
C HIS A 91 11.69 0.08 -2.81
N MET A 92 10.97 -0.94 -3.27
CA MET A 92 11.38 -2.33 -3.12
C MET A 92 12.70 -2.60 -3.82
N ALA A 93 12.91 -2.09 -5.05
CA ALA A 93 14.17 -2.23 -5.78
C ALA A 93 15.35 -1.54 -5.09
N GLN A 94 15.08 -0.53 -4.27
CA GLN A 94 16.11 0.12 -3.45
C GLN A 94 16.42 -0.63 -2.15
N SER A 95 15.42 -1.32 -1.58
CA SER A 95 15.53 -1.94 -0.24
C SER A 95 15.70 -3.47 -0.26
N LEU A 96 15.26 -4.15 -1.32
CA LEU A 96 15.27 -5.60 -1.49
C LEU A 96 15.96 -6.01 -2.78
N SER A 97 16.42 -7.25 -2.82
CA SER A 97 17.03 -7.84 -4.01
C SER A 97 15.98 -8.14 -5.09
N PRO A 98 16.31 -8.07 -6.40
CA PRO A 98 15.37 -8.37 -7.48
C PRO A 98 14.68 -9.73 -7.38
N GLU A 99 15.37 -10.74 -6.84
CA GLU A 99 14.82 -12.09 -6.60
C GLU A 99 13.72 -12.09 -5.53
N GLU A 100 13.90 -11.30 -4.47
CA GLU A 100 12.90 -11.14 -3.43
C GLU A 100 11.68 -10.43 -3.98
N ILE A 101 11.88 -9.34 -4.73
CA ILE A 101 10.80 -8.62 -5.41
C ILE A 101 10.02 -9.56 -6.32
N ARG A 102 10.72 -10.36 -7.14
CA ARG A 102 10.10 -11.34 -8.01
C ARG A 102 9.28 -12.37 -7.22
N LYS A 103 9.76 -12.81 -6.06
CA LYS A 103 9.02 -13.71 -5.17
C LYS A 103 7.78 -13.02 -4.58
N TYR A 104 7.86 -11.74 -4.20
CA TYR A 104 6.73 -10.97 -3.67
C TYR A 104 5.68 -10.62 -4.73
N VAL A 105 6.10 -10.19 -5.91
CA VAL A 105 5.19 -9.88 -7.04
C VAL A 105 4.46 -11.13 -7.52
N ASN A 106 5.11 -12.30 -7.44
CA ASN A 106 4.51 -13.59 -7.80
C ASN A 106 3.90 -14.33 -6.59
N GLN A 107 3.84 -13.72 -5.40
CA GLN A 107 3.12 -14.32 -4.28
C GLN A 107 1.64 -14.36 -4.64
N ARG A 108 1.10 -15.58 -4.76
CA ARG A 108 -0.33 -15.77 -5.01
C ARG A 108 -1.09 -15.21 -3.81
N THR A 109 -1.92 -14.20 -4.05
CA THR A 109 -2.98 -13.88 -3.10
C THR A 109 -3.82 -15.14 -2.97
N ASN A 110 -4.03 -15.60 -1.75
CA ASN A 110 -4.74 -16.85 -1.50
C ASN A 110 -6.25 -16.59 -1.65
N VAL A 111 -6.69 -16.22 -2.86
CA VAL A 111 -8.11 -16.18 -3.24
C VAL A 111 -8.58 -17.61 -3.45
N GLY A 112 -8.81 -18.31 -2.34
CA GLY A 112 -9.31 -19.68 -2.34
C GLY A 112 -9.91 -20.04 -1.00
N GLY A 113 -11.23 -19.84 -0.88
CA GLY A 113 -12.07 -20.21 0.25
C GLY A 113 -13.47 -19.67 0.08
#